data_AF-A0A6G0HE12-F1
#
_entry.id   AF-A0A6G0HE12-F1
#
_cell.length_a   1.000
_cell.length_b   1.000
_cell.length_c   1.000
_cell.angle_alpha   90.00
_cell.angle_beta   90.00
_cell.angle_gamma   90.00
#
_symmetry.space_group_name_H-M   'P 1'
#
loop_
_entity.id
_entity.type
_entity.pdbx_description
1 polymer ?
#
loop_
_entity_poly.entity_id
_entity_poly.type
_entity_poly.pdbx_seq_one_letter_code
_entity_poly.pdbx_strand_id
1 'polypeptide(L)'
;MSGAVQRSMFFLGLPDLNSLVCITVTLQEDDDLRSKQMKTCRELVLLYSDVLASPSLDSFTQITVVMAKSFFQKGVLQLFGQRRNLQLGPPQCVFPGVLQCCLSYSLICRLSPSWNKAGLYLIAGKDFLTERGRLRAVSTELNTCEGQLCISMEANTVRLQPTTLEDFDLSPLVLRRFCSDPEAILDPSSTGGAIWCHILPSMKKGQIITISHQLPRDGPFRTYRDLQNHWNCLYGYTLPDLAEEEVVYCSVYFRLVGERLFTYPLSCIRLQPVQRCPPVDLQGRWAPSV
;
A
#
# COMPACT_ATOMS: atom_id res chain seq x y z
N MET A 1 -4.63 -20.31 28.57
CA MET A 1 -3.84 -21.12 27.62
C MET A 1 -3.74 -20.33 26.32
N SER A 2 -2.53 -20.03 25.86
CA SER A 2 -2.27 -19.28 24.63
C SER A 2 -2.84 -20.05 23.44
N GLY A 3 -3.88 -19.52 22.78
CA GLY A 3 -4.38 -20.09 21.54
C GLY A 3 -3.27 -20.06 20.51
N ALA A 4 -2.72 -21.23 20.18
CA ALA A 4 -1.62 -21.35 19.24
C ALA A 4 -2.06 -20.75 17.90
N VAL A 5 -1.32 -19.74 17.46
CA VAL A 5 -1.49 -19.12 16.16
C VAL A 5 -1.17 -20.19 15.09
N GLN A 6 -2.19 -20.65 14.37
CA GLN A 6 -2.02 -21.69 13.36
C GLN A 6 -1.42 -21.09 12.08
N ARG A 7 -0.11 -21.28 11.92
CA ARG A 7 0.64 -20.91 10.72
C ARG A 7 0.61 -22.08 9.74
N SER A 8 0.16 -21.84 8.51
CA SER A 8 0.15 -22.84 7.43
C SER A 8 1.33 -22.62 6.50
N MET A 9 2.00 -23.69 6.09
CA MET A 9 3.12 -23.65 5.14
C MET A 9 2.73 -24.36 3.86
N PHE A 10 3.01 -23.72 2.73
CA PHE A 10 2.77 -24.24 1.39
C PHE A 10 4.08 -24.27 0.62
N PHE A 11 4.32 -25.37 -0.09
CA PHE A 11 5.50 -25.55 -0.92
C PHE A 11 5.07 -25.71 -2.37
N LEU A 12 5.61 -24.88 -3.24
CA LEU A 12 5.30 -24.87 -4.67
C LEU A 12 6.61 -25.04 -5.44
N GLY A 13 6.60 -25.85 -6.51
CA GLY A 13 7.72 -25.93 -7.43
C GLY A 13 7.86 -24.62 -8.21
N LEU A 14 9.09 -24.12 -8.35
CA LEU A 14 9.40 -22.98 -9.22
C LEU A 14 9.81 -23.46 -10.60
N PRO A 15 9.62 -22.63 -11.65
CA PRO A 15 10.22 -22.88 -12.95
C PRO A 15 11.74 -22.90 -12.84
N ASP A 16 12.40 -23.61 -13.76
CA ASP A 16 13.85 -23.54 -13.92
C ASP A 16 14.26 -22.09 -14.21
N LEU A 17 15.13 -21.53 -13.37
CA LEU A 17 15.61 -20.15 -13.52
C LEU A 17 16.33 -19.93 -14.86
N ASN A 18 16.92 -20.98 -15.44
CA ASN A 18 17.54 -20.91 -16.76
C ASN A 18 16.52 -20.77 -17.89
N SER A 19 15.24 -21.07 -17.65
CA SER A 19 14.15 -20.83 -18.60
C SER A 19 13.62 -19.39 -18.53
N LEU A 20 14.00 -18.65 -17.48
CA LEU A 20 13.60 -17.27 -17.25
C LEU A 20 14.68 -16.28 -17.69
N VAL A 21 14.28 -15.03 -17.81
CA VAL A 21 15.15 -13.87 -18.03
C VAL A 21 14.66 -12.71 -17.18
N CYS A 22 15.58 -11.91 -16.66
CA CYS A 22 15.25 -10.62 -16.08
C CYS A 22 15.81 -9.47 -16.91
N ILE A 23 15.13 -8.33 -16.86
CA ILE A 23 15.60 -7.06 -17.39
C ILE A 23 15.36 -5.97 -16.35
N THR A 24 16.18 -4.92 -16.43
CA THR A 24 15.92 -3.66 -15.73
C THR A 24 15.21 -2.71 -16.68
N VAL A 25 14.10 -2.15 -16.25
CA VAL A 25 13.39 -1.08 -16.95
C VAL A 25 13.65 0.22 -16.20
N THR A 26 14.21 1.21 -16.87
CA THR A 26 14.58 2.50 -16.29
C THR A 26 13.65 3.60 -16.79
N LEU A 27 13.09 4.34 -15.83
CA LEU A 27 12.31 5.54 -16.06
C LEU A 27 13.24 6.71 -16.37
N GLN A 28 12.79 7.60 -17.25
CA GLN A 28 13.40 8.91 -17.43
C GLN A 28 13.21 9.76 -16.17
N GLU A 29 14.13 10.69 -15.95
CA GLU A 29 14.03 11.68 -14.88
C GLU A 29 12.74 12.50 -15.03
N ASP A 30 12.04 12.70 -13.92
CA ASP A 30 10.74 13.36 -13.85
C ASP A 30 10.51 13.84 -12.41
N ASP A 31 9.52 14.71 -12.22
CA ASP A 31 9.00 15.02 -10.89
C ASP A 31 8.22 13.80 -10.35
N ASP A 32 8.41 13.47 -9.07
CA ASP A 32 7.77 12.33 -8.39
C ASP A 32 8.10 10.93 -8.98
N LEU A 33 9.40 10.69 -9.21
CA LEU A 33 9.95 9.41 -9.69
C LEU A 33 9.40 8.18 -8.95
N ARG A 34 9.26 8.23 -7.63
CA ARG A 34 8.83 7.07 -6.85
C ARG A 34 7.40 6.66 -7.19
N SER A 35 6.47 7.61 -7.31
CA SER A 35 5.09 7.29 -7.70
C SER A 35 5.03 6.77 -9.14
N LYS A 36 5.77 7.39 -10.06
CA LYS A 36 5.80 6.97 -11.48
C LYS A 36 6.36 5.55 -11.63
N GLN A 37 7.41 5.22 -10.89
CA GLN A 37 8.00 3.88 -10.84
C GLN A 37 6.99 2.84 -10.35
N MET A 38 6.34 3.12 -9.22
CA MET A 38 5.36 2.20 -8.64
C MET A 38 4.14 2.00 -9.56
N LYS A 39 3.60 3.07 -10.16
CA LYS A 39 2.48 2.99 -11.11
C LYS A 39 2.85 2.19 -12.37
N THR A 40 4.01 2.48 -12.96
CA THR A 40 4.51 1.75 -14.14
C THR A 40 4.72 0.26 -13.82
N CYS A 41 5.27 -0.05 -12.65
CA CYS A 41 5.47 -1.43 -12.22
C CYS A 41 4.13 -2.16 -12.02
N ARG A 42 3.16 -1.53 -11.35
CA ARG A 42 1.81 -2.08 -11.15
C ARG A 42 1.13 -2.34 -12.48
N GLU A 43 1.19 -1.38 -13.41
CA GLU A 43 0.61 -1.51 -14.74
C GLU A 43 1.20 -2.70 -15.51
N LEU A 44 2.53 -2.85 -15.52
CA LEU A 44 3.22 -3.98 -16.15
C LEU A 44 2.69 -5.33 -15.63
N VAL A 45 2.56 -5.48 -14.32
CA VAL A 45 2.11 -6.71 -13.65
C VAL A 45 0.66 -7.05 -13.98
N LEU A 46 -0.20 -6.03 -14.10
CA LEU A 46 -1.63 -6.20 -14.36
C LEU A 46 -1.93 -6.40 -15.86
N LEU A 47 -1.13 -5.79 -16.74
CA LEU A 47 -1.32 -5.89 -18.18
C LEU A 47 -0.83 -7.24 -18.73
N TYR A 48 0.21 -7.82 -18.14
CA TYR A 48 0.82 -9.07 -18.62
C TYR A 48 0.87 -10.14 -17.53
N SER A 49 0.05 -11.18 -17.67
CA SER A 49 0.00 -12.31 -16.72
C SER A 49 1.32 -13.08 -16.62
N ASP A 50 2.07 -13.16 -17.72
CA ASP A 50 3.36 -13.86 -17.83
C ASP A 50 4.55 -13.08 -17.26
N VAL A 51 4.31 -11.86 -16.76
CA VAL A 51 5.33 -10.97 -16.22
C VAL A 51 5.23 -10.90 -14.71
N LEU A 52 6.38 -11.03 -14.03
CA LEU A 52 6.55 -10.61 -12.65
C LEU A 52 7.42 -9.36 -12.62
N ALA A 53 7.12 -8.40 -11.76
CA ALA A 53 7.96 -7.22 -11.60
C ALA A 53 8.01 -6.76 -10.15
N SER A 54 9.02 -5.95 -9.83
CA SER A 54 9.10 -5.20 -8.59
C SER A 54 9.78 -3.85 -8.85
N PRO A 55 9.32 -2.75 -8.21
CA PRO A 55 10.13 -1.55 -8.15
C PRO A 55 11.42 -1.86 -7.40
N SER A 56 12.54 -1.30 -7.84
CA SER A 56 13.80 -1.39 -7.11
C SER A 56 13.67 -0.72 -5.74
N LEU A 57 14.34 -1.30 -4.74
CA LEU A 57 14.40 -0.73 -3.39
C LEU A 57 15.47 0.35 -3.28
N ASP A 58 16.56 0.20 -4.06
CA ASP A 58 17.75 1.05 -3.97
C ASP A 58 17.75 2.17 -5.03
N SER A 59 16.72 2.20 -5.89
CA SER A 59 16.55 3.20 -6.94
C SER A 59 15.07 3.55 -7.10
N PHE A 60 14.78 4.83 -7.32
CA PHE A 60 13.43 5.31 -7.67
C PHE A 60 13.14 5.33 -9.17
N THR A 61 14.13 5.01 -10.01
CA THR A 61 13.97 5.01 -11.48
C THR A 61 13.94 3.62 -12.08
N GLN A 62 14.27 2.57 -11.32
CA GLN A 62 14.44 1.23 -11.89
C GLN A 62 13.35 0.25 -11.46
N ILE A 63 12.85 -0.55 -12.40
CA ILE A 63 11.93 -1.65 -12.17
C ILE A 63 12.62 -2.92 -12.64
N THR A 64 12.66 -3.96 -11.82
CA THR A 64 13.12 -5.27 -12.24
C THR A 64 11.94 -6.07 -12.76
N VAL A 65 12.10 -6.69 -13.92
CA VAL A 65 11.04 -7.45 -14.60
C VAL A 65 11.57 -8.84 -14.91
N VAL A 66 10.84 -9.88 -14.50
CA VAL A 66 11.14 -11.30 -14.70
C VAL A 66 10.05 -11.93 -15.57
N MET A 67 10.45 -12.72 -16.56
CA MET A 67 9.53 -13.42 -17.45
C MET A 67 10.19 -14.67 -18.05
N ALA A 68 9.40 -15.51 -18.73
CA ALA A 68 9.94 -16.60 -19.54
C ALA A 68 10.71 -16.06 -20.76
N LYS A 69 11.80 -16.75 -21.16
CA LYS A 69 12.57 -16.41 -22.37
C LYS A 69 11.70 -16.37 -23.63
N SER A 70 10.76 -17.31 -23.76
CA SER A 70 9.80 -17.37 -24.88
C SER A 70 8.86 -16.16 -24.92
N PHE A 71 8.47 -15.61 -23.77
CA PHE A 71 7.67 -14.39 -23.72
C PHE A 71 8.50 -13.17 -24.13
N PHE A 72 9.73 -13.06 -23.63
CA PHE A 72 10.63 -11.95 -23.96
C PHE A 72 10.90 -11.84 -25.47
N GLN A 73 11.06 -12.98 -26.16
CA GLN A 73 11.28 -13.04 -27.60
C GLN A 73 10.10 -12.51 -28.43
N LYS A 74 8.90 -12.37 -27.86
CA LYS A 74 7.73 -11.82 -28.56
C LYS A 74 7.80 -10.31 -28.79
N GLY A 75 8.74 -9.59 -28.15
CA GLY A 75 8.91 -8.15 -28.35
C GLY A 75 7.89 -7.25 -27.63
N VAL A 76 6.99 -7.82 -26.83
CA VAL A 76 5.86 -7.10 -26.20
C VAL A 76 6.34 -6.05 -25.20
N LEU A 77 7.35 -6.38 -24.39
CA LEU A 77 7.90 -5.42 -23.42
C LEU A 77 8.68 -4.29 -24.07
N GLN A 78 9.33 -4.54 -25.21
CA GLN A 78 10.03 -3.52 -25.98
C GLN A 78 9.04 -2.48 -26.51
N LEU A 79 7.90 -2.94 -27.04
CA LEU A 79 6.81 -2.07 -27.46
C LEU A 79 6.19 -1.29 -26.28
N PHE A 80 6.01 -1.96 -25.14
CA PHE A 80 5.56 -1.28 -23.92
C PHE A 80 6.54 -0.18 -23.50
N GLY A 81 7.84 -0.49 -23.47
CA GLY A 81 8.90 0.44 -23.12
C GLY A 81 8.92 1.66 -24.05
N GLN A 82 8.87 1.43 -25.37
CA GLN A 82 8.79 2.52 -26.36
C GLN A 82 7.59 3.43 -26.14
N ARG A 83 6.38 2.86 -25.97
CA ARG A 83 5.14 3.63 -25.75
C ARG A 83 5.17 4.46 -24.46
N ARG A 84 5.94 4.01 -23.47
CA ARG A 84 6.04 4.64 -22.15
C ARG A 84 7.35 5.41 -21.96
N ASN A 85 8.14 5.60 -23.01
CA ASN A 85 9.45 6.25 -22.98
C ASN A 85 10.39 5.67 -21.90
N LEU A 86 10.42 4.35 -21.77
CA LEU A 86 11.25 3.62 -20.82
C LEU A 86 12.48 3.04 -21.51
N GLN A 87 13.61 3.02 -20.81
CA GLN A 87 14.82 2.37 -21.28
C GLN A 87 14.88 0.94 -20.77
N LEU A 88 15.05 -0.02 -21.67
CA LEU A 88 15.21 -1.43 -21.30
C LEU A 88 16.70 -1.78 -21.27
N GLY A 89 17.16 -2.27 -20.13
CA GLY A 89 18.49 -2.85 -19.98
C GLY A 89 18.62 -4.20 -20.68
N PRO A 90 19.86 -4.72 -20.79
CA PRO A 90 20.11 -6.01 -21.40
C PRO A 90 19.46 -7.16 -20.59
N PRO A 91 19.11 -8.28 -21.25
CA PRO A 91 18.65 -9.49 -20.57
C PRO A 91 19.74 -10.08 -19.66
N GLN A 92 19.34 -10.50 -18.47
CA GLN A 92 20.19 -11.05 -17.43
C GLN A 92 19.63 -12.38 -16.88
N CYS A 93 20.49 -13.16 -16.24
CA CYS A 93 20.09 -14.38 -15.53
C CYS A 93 19.24 -14.04 -14.30
N VAL A 94 18.24 -14.87 -14.02
CA VAL A 94 17.38 -14.69 -12.85
C VAL A 94 18.00 -15.37 -11.64
N PHE A 95 18.16 -14.60 -10.56
CA PHE A 95 18.59 -15.12 -9.27
C PHE A 95 17.39 -15.34 -8.33
N PRO A 96 17.46 -16.27 -7.36
CA PRO A 96 16.36 -16.55 -6.44
C PRO A 96 15.81 -15.30 -5.75
N GLY A 97 16.67 -14.43 -5.21
CA GLY A 97 16.24 -13.20 -4.55
C GLY A 97 15.49 -12.23 -5.46
N VAL A 98 15.89 -12.12 -6.74
CA VAL A 98 15.18 -11.29 -7.73
C VAL A 98 13.79 -11.84 -8.01
N LEU A 99 13.69 -13.16 -8.18
CA LEU A 99 12.41 -13.84 -8.40
C LEU A 99 11.49 -13.67 -7.17
N GLN A 100 12.01 -13.86 -5.96
CA GLN A 100 11.28 -13.69 -4.71
C GLN A 100 10.69 -12.28 -4.58
N CYS A 101 11.48 -11.23 -4.83
CA CYS A 101 11.02 -9.85 -4.79
C CYS A 101 9.92 -9.57 -5.82
N CYS A 102 10.14 -9.95 -7.09
CA CYS A 102 9.18 -9.75 -8.16
C CYS A 102 7.87 -10.52 -7.91
N LEU A 103 7.98 -11.75 -7.41
CA LEU A 103 6.82 -12.57 -7.08
C LEU A 103 6.02 -11.95 -5.92
N SER A 104 6.69 -11.55 -4.85
CA SER A 104 6.06 -10.94 -3.67
C SER A 104 5.28 -9.67 -4.05
N TYR A 105 5.90 -8.76 -4.80
CA TYR A 105 5.22 -7.54 -5.25
C TYR A 105 4.06 -7.87 -6.21
N SER A 106 4.29 -8.74 -7.20
CA SER A 106 3.28 -9.07 -8.20
C SER A 106 2.07 -9.77 -7.60
N LEU A 107 2.27 -10.62 -6.60
CA LEU A 107 1.19 -11.28 -5.85
C LEU A 107 0.30 -10.25 -5.15
N ILE A 108 0.89 -9.35 -4.36
CA ILE A 108 0.16 -8.29 -3.66
C ILE A 108 -0.59 -7.41 -4.66
N CYS A 109 0.08 -7.06 -5.77
CA CYS A 109 -0.50 -6.24 -6.83
C CYS A 109 -1.78 -6.86 -7.41
N ARG A 110 -1.76 -8.15 -7.72
CA ARG A 110 -2.87 -8.90 -8.34
C ARG A 110 -4.00 -9.24 -7.39
N LEU A 111 -3.71 -9.33 -6.09
CA LEU A 111 -4.74 -9.61 -5.08
C LEU A 111 -5.61 -8.38 -4.76
N SER A 112 -5.10 -7.18 -4.96
CA SER A 112 -5.86 -5.93 -4.80
C SER A 112 -6.83 -5.72 -5.97
N PRO A 113 -8.07 -5.23 -5.73
CA PRO A 113 -8.60 -4.67 -4.48
C PRO A 113 -9.25 -5.68 -3.54
N SER A 114 -9.28 -6.98 -3.87
CA SER A 114 -9.93 -7.99 -3.03
C SER A 114 -9.17 -8.24 -1.72
N TRP A 115 -7.86 -8.08 -1.74
CA TRP A 115 -6.98 -8.09 -0.56
C TRP A 115 -5.98 -6.94 -0.62
N ASN A 116 -5.95 -6.10 0.42
CA ASN A 116 -5.24 -4.83 0.42
C ASN A 116 -4.16 -4.78 1.49
N LYS A 117 -2.97 -4.30 1.13
CA LYS A 117 -1.80 -4.28 2.01
C LYS A 117 -1.91 -3.20 3.10
N ALA A 118 -2.06 -3.57 4.36
CA ALA A 118 -1.90 -2.64 5.49
C ALA A 118 -0.76 -3.13 6.41
N GLY A 119 0.43 -2.54 6.27
CA GLY A 119 1.64 -2.98 6.93
C GLY A 119 2.04 -4.38 6.47
N LEU A 120 2.06 -5.33 7.40
CA LEU A 120 2.37 -6.75 7.14
C LEU A 120 1.14 -7.60 6.75
N TYR A 121 -0.06 -7.02 6.81
CA TYR A 121 -1.31 -7.73 6.55
C TYR A 121 -1.84 -7.45 5.15
N LEU A 122 -2.46 -8.46 4.55
CA LEU A 122 -3.40 -8.32 3.44
C LEU A 122 -4.82 -8.41 4.02
N ILE A 123 -5.54 -7.29 4.03
CA ILE A 123 -6.89 -7.18 4.58
C ILE A 123 -7.91 -7.42 3.47
N ALA A 124 -8.87 -8.31 3.73
CA ALA A 124 -9.90 -8.65 2.75
C ALA A 124 -10.93 -7.52 2.58
N GLY A 125 -11.37 -7.33 1.33
CA GLY A 125 -12.45 -6.42 0.95
C GLY A 125 -11.97 -5.11 0.36
N LYS A 126 -12.64 -4.66 -0.70
CA LYS A 126 -12.36 -3.39 -1.38
C LYS A 126 -12.68 -2.16 -0.52
N ASP A 127 -13.66 -2.30 0.39
CA ASP A 127 -14.20 -1.22 1.23
C ASP A 127 -13.56 -1.18 2.64
N PHE A 128 -12.47 -1.92 2.86
CA PHE A 128 -11.82 -2.06 4.18
C PHE A 128 -11.38 -0.74 4.85
N LEU A 129 -11.34 0.36 4.09
CA LEU A 129 -10.98 1.70 4.58
C LEU A 129 -12.03 2.32 5.50
N THR A 130 -13.31 1.96 5.35
CA THR A 130 -14.44 2.54 6.09
C THR A 130 -15.04 1.58 7.14
N GLU A 131 -14.62 0.32 7.09
CA GLU A 131 -15.07 -0.72 8.01
C GLU A 131 -14.57 -0.48 9.44
N ARG A 132 -15.51 -0.34 10.39
CA ARG A 132 -15.22 -0.11 11.83
C ARG A 132 -15.05 -1.41 12.63
N GLY A 133 -15.44 -2.53 12.03
CA GLY A 133 -15.53 -3.84 12.67
C GLY A 133 -14.23 -4.64 12.70
N ARG A 134 -14.39 -5.94 12.92
CA ARG A 134 -13.31 -6.92 12.77
C ARG A 134 -13.18 -7.28 11.29
N LEU A 135 -11.96 -7.22 10.79
CA LEU A 135 -11.61 -7.50 9.40
C LEU A 135 -10.85 -8.81 9.30
N ARG A 136 -11.15 -9.58 8.26
CA ARG A 136 -10.36 -10.76 7.91
C ARG A 136 -9.06 -10.31 7.25
N ALA A 137 -7.95 -10.87 7.68
CA ALA A 137 -6.65 -10.58 7.10
C ALA A 137 -5.80 -11.84 7.01
N VAL A 138 -4.80 -11.80 6.15
CA VAL A 138 -3.71 -12.78 6.14
C VAL A 138 -2.38 -12.06 6.25
N SER A 139 -1.44 -12.63 6.99
CA SER A 139 -0.02 -12.26 6.87
C SER A 139 0.69 -13.35 6.09
N THR A 140 1.59 -12.95 5.19
CA THR A 140 2.27 -13.87 4.28
C THR A 140 3.77 -13.59 4.24
N GLU A 141 4.57 -14.64 4.35
CA GLU A 141 6.02 -14.60 4.12
C GLU A 141 6.35 -15.55 2.97
N LEU A 142 7.10 -15.05 1.98
CA LEU A 142 7.51 -15.81 0.81
C LEU A 142 9.03 -15.95 0.81
N ASN A 143 9.53 -17.17 0.66
CA ASN A 143 10.95 -17.47 0.53
C ASN A 143 11.19 -18.43 -0.65
N THR A 144 12.21 -18.16 -1.45
CA THR A 144 12.65 -19.05 -2.53
C THR A 144 13.93 -19.78 -2.11
N CYS A 145 13.94 -21.11 -2.18
CA CYS A 145 15.10 -21.94 -1.87
C CYS A 145 15.13 -23.14 -2.82
N GLU A 146 16.28 -23.45 -3.43
CA GLU A 146 16.51 -24.70 -4.21
C GLU A 146 15.41 -25.05 -5.24
N GLY A 147 14.89 -24.06 -5.98
CA GLY A 147 13.84 -24.29 -6.98
C GLY A 147 12.45 -24.53 -6.39
N GLN A 148 12.25 -24.29 -5.10
CA GLN A 148 10.97 -24.27 -4.42
C GLN A 148 10.63 -22.88 -3.89
N LEU A 149 9.34 -22.59 -3.87
CA LEU A 149 8.74 -21.46 -3.18
C LEU A 149 8.06 -21.97 -1.91
N CYS A 150 8.54 -21.48 -0.77
CA CYS A 150 7.87 -21.64 0.50
C CYS A 150 7.01 -20.40 0.77
N ILE A 151 5.70 -20.62 0.95
CA ILE A 151 4.75 -19.60 1.38
C ILE A 151 4.29 -19.96 2.77
N SER A 152 4.61 -19.11 3.72
CA SER A 152 4.03 -19.16 5.05
C SER A 152 2.85 -18.21 5.12
N MET A 153 1.69 -18.70 5.55
CA MET A 153 0.49 -17.89 5.70
C MET A 153 -0.12 -18.05 7.09
N GLU A 154 -0.65 -16.95 7.60
CA GLU A 154 -1.35 -16.94 8.88
C GLU A 154 -2.66 -16.17 8.74
N ALA A 155 -3.76 -16.86 9.06
CA ALA A 155 -5.09 -16.26 9.09
C ALA A 155 -5.23 -15.38 10.34
N ASN A 156 -5.67 -14.15 10.13
CA ASN A 156 -5.77 -13.13 11.15
C ASN A 156 -7.16 -12.51 11.15
N THR A 157 -7.60 -12.10 12.34
CA THR A 157 -8.68 -11.13 12.51
C THR A 157 -8.05 -9.86 13.04
N VAL A 158 -8.26 -8.73 12.36
CA VAL A 158 -7.65 -7.46 12.72
C VAL A 158 -8.70 -6.37 12.89
N ARG A 159 -8.33 -5.28 13.56
CA ARG A 159 -9.06 -4.02 13.58
C ARG A 159 -8.17 -2.94 12.99
N LEU A 160 -8.76 -2.14 12.12
CA LEU A 160 -8.13 -1.00 11.49
C LEU A 160 -9.10 0.18 11.53
N GLN A 161 -9.26 0.77 12.71
CA GLN A 161 -10.26 1.81 12.98
C GLN A 161 -10.10 3.00 12.02
N PRO A 162 -11.11 3.30 11.18
CA PRO A 162 -11.10 4.51 10.37
C PRO A 162 -11.00 5.74 11.27
N THR A 163 -10.12 6.68 10.92
CA THR A 163 -9.99 7.93 11.66
C THR A 163 -11.12 8.88 11.28
N THR A 164 -11.72 9.50 12.29
CA THR A 164 -12.72 10.56 12.20
C THR A 164 -12.20 11.85 12.83
N LEU A 165 -12.87 12.98 12.59
CA LEU A 165 -12.44 14.26 13.15
C LEU A 165 -12.55 14.30 14.67
N GLU A 166 -13.53 13.56 15.21
CA GLU A 166 -13.79 13.44 16.65
C GLU A 166 -12.64 12.73 17.37
N ASP A 167 -11.86 11.89 16.67
CA ASP A 167 -10.76 11.14 17.26
C ASP A 167 -9.52 12.02 17.55
N PHE A 168 -9.49 13.26 17.06
CA PHE A 168 -8.38 14.20 17.29
C PHE A 168 -8.47 14.92 18.64
N ASP A 169 -9.48 14.63 19.46
CA ASP A 169 -9.69 15.23 20.79
C ASP A 169 -9.69 16.77 20.76
N LEU A 170 -10.25 17.33 19.68
CA LEU A 170 -10.41 18.77 19.51
C LEU A 170 -11.63 19.27 20.29
N SER A 171 -11.53 20.49 20.83
CA SER A 171 -12.68 21.16 21.46
C SER A 171 -13.89 21.18 20.51
N PRO A 172 -15.11 20.89 20.98
CA PRO A 172 -16.32 20.91 20.15
C PRO A 172 -16.55 22.23 19.42
N LEU A 173 -16.10 23.36 19.98
CA LEU A 173 -16.19 24.67 19.34
C LEU A 173 -15.25 24.81 18.14
N VAL A 174 -14.03 24.27 18.24
CA VAL A 174 -13.04 24.25 17.17
C VAL A 174 -13.53 23.36 16.03
N LEU A 175 -14.02 22.16 16.37
CA LEU A 175 -14.55 21.21 15.40
C LEU A 175 -15.75 21.81 14.64
N ARG A 176 -16.72 22.41 15.34
CA ARG A 176 -17.87 23.07 14.71
C ARG A 176 -17.45 24.16 13.74
N ARG A 177 -16.48 25.00 14.14
CA ARG A 177 -15.97 26.07 13.27
C ARG A 177 -15.32 25.51 12.00
N PHE A 178 -14.51 24.46 12.14
CA PHE A 178 -13.88 23.77 11.02
C PHE A 178 -14.93 23.15 10.08
N CYS A 179 -15.97 22.50 10.60
CA CYS A 179 -17.03 21.93 9.77
C CYS A 179 -17.89 22.99 9.07
N SER A 180 -17.98 24.21 9.60
CA SER A 180 -18.79 25.29 9.01
C SER A 180 -18.05 26.15 7.98
N ASP A 181 -16.71 26.08 7.94
CA ASP A 181 -15.86 26.95 7.13
C ASP A 181 -14.96 26.09 6.21
N PRO A 182 -15.27 26.01 4.89
CA PRO A 182 -14.48 25.25 3.92
C PRO A 182 -13.02 25.72 3.78
N GLU A 183 -12.71 26.96 4.18
CA GLU A 183 -11.35 27.51 4.13
C GLU A 183 -10.59 27.30 5.45
N ALA A 184 -11.24 26.74 6.48
CA ALA A 184 -10.61 26.53 7.77
C ALA A 184 -9.45 25.54 7.66
N ILE A 185 -8.34 25.88 8.31
CA ILE A 185 -7.17 25.02 8.47
C ILE A 185 -6.94 24.84 9.95
N LEU A 186 -6.86 23.59 10.39
CA LEU A 186 -6.50 23.24 11.76
C LEU A 186 -5.01 22.93 11.82
N ASP A 187 -4.35 23.51 12.81
CA ASP A 187 -3.01 23.12 13.25
C ASP A 187 -3.14 22.41 14.60
N PRO A 188 -3.06 21.07 14.65
CA PRO A 188 -3.22 20.33 15.89
C PRO A 188 -2.21 20.69 16.99
N SER A 189 -1.02 21.17 16.60
CA SER A 189 0.01 21.57 17.56
C SER A 189 -0.41 22.79 18.39
N SER A 190 -1.26 23.65 17.81
CA SER A 190 -1.82 24.83 18.48
C SER A 190 -2.95 24.51 19.46
N THR A 191 -3.57 23.31 19.37
CA THR A 191 -4.80 22.97 20.10
C THR A 191 -4.67 21.85 21.13
N GLY A 192 -3.59 21.06 21.14
CA GLY A 192 -3.50 19.92 22.06
C GLY A 192 -2.23 19.05 21.99
N GLY A 193 -1.21 19.45 21.22
CA GLY A 193 0.05 18.73 21.09
C GLY A 193 0.20 17.99 19.75
N ALA A 194 1.31 17.28 19.57
CA ALA A 194 1.63 16.59 18.32
C ALA A 194 0.73 15.37 18.10
N ILE A 195 -0.04 15.36 17.01
CA ILE A 195 -0.86 14.20 16.62
C ILE A 195 -0.05 13.27 15.73
N TRP A 196 0.19 12.06 16.23
CA TRP A 196 0.86 10.99 15.50
C TRP A 196 -0.14 10.09 14.79
N CYS A 197 0.21 9.64 13.59
CA CYS A 197 -0.61 8.76 12.78
C CYS A 197 0.22 7.74 12.00
N HIS A 198 -0.47 6.81 11.36
CA HIS A 198 0.05 5.80 10.46
C HIS A 198 -0.61 5.93 9.10
N ILE A 199 0.19 5.92 8.03
CA ILE A 199 -0.29 6.12 6.66
C ILE A 199 -0.28 4.82 5.86
N LEU A 200 -1.42 4.45 5.29
CA LEU A 200 -1.56 3.29 4.41
C LEU A 200 -0.77 3.46 3.10
N PRO A 201 -0.46 2.37 2.37
CA PRO A 201 -0.50 0.97 2.80
C PRO A 201 0.66 0.61 3.75
N SER A 202 1.74 1.40 3.78
CA SER A 202 2.97 1.06 4.52
C SER A 202 2.81 1.03 6.04
N MET A 203 1.79 1.70 6.57
CA MET A 203 1.58 1.98 7.99
C MET A 203 2.76 2.74 8.63
N LYS A 204 3.54 3.48 7.81
CA LYS A 204 4.63 4.31 8.28
C LYS A 204 4.09 5.39 9.22
N LYS A 205 4.76 5.56 10.36
CA LYS A 205 4.40 6.56 11.37
C LYS A 205 4.82 7.95 10.91
N GLY A 206 3.92 8.91 10.99
CA GLY A 206 4.12 10.33 10.68
C GLY A 206 3.39 11.23 11.66
N GLN A 207 3.66 12.53 11.59
CA GLN A 207 2.98 13.54 12.40
C GLN A 207 2.05 14.36 11.52
N ILE A 208 0.81 14.56 11.96
CA ILE A 208 -0.13 15.47 11.29
C ILE A 208 0.28 16.90 11.64
N ILE A 209 0.48 17.72 10.61
CA ILE A 209 0.87 19.12 10.73
C ILE A 209 -0.32 20.03 10.50
N THR A 210 -1.14 19.75 9.48
CA THR A 210 -2.37 20.51 9.23
C THR A 210 -3.51 19.59 8.80
N ILE A 211 -4.74 20.02 9.06
CA ILE A 211 -5.98 19.41 8.60
C ILE A 211 -6.80 20.48 7.86
N SER A 212 -7.27 20.18 6.65
CA SER A 212 -7.99 21.12 5.78
C SER A 212 -9.05 20.41 4.95
N HIS A 213 -10.04 21.16 4.46
CA HIS A 213 -10.97 20.67 3.42
C HIS A 213 -10.44 20.85 2.00
N GLN A 214 -9.28 21.52 1.86
CA GLN A 214 -8.70 21.84 0.55
C GLN A 214 -7.37 21.13 0.32
N LEU A 215 -7.16 20.73 -0.94
CA LEU A 215 -5.86 20.32 -1.43
C LEU A 215 -4.92 21.53 -1.55
N PRO A 216 -3.61 21.34 -1.30
CA PRO A 216 -2.62 22.40 -1.51
C PRO A 216 -2.62 22.88 -2.97
N ARG A 217 -2.61 24.20 -3.17
CA ARG A 217 -2.63 24.82 -4.51
C ARG A 217 -1.37 24.54 -5.31
N ASP A 218 -0.24 24.38 -4.64
CA ASP A 218 1.06 23.99 -5.17
C ASP A 218 1.23 22.47 -5.27
N GLY A 219 0.24 21.69 -4.81
CA GLY A 219 0.25 20.23 -4.86
C GLY A 219 0.02 19.66 -6.26
N PRO A 220 0.33 18.36 -6.47
CA PRO A 220 0.17 17.69 -7.76
C PRO A 220 -1.29 17.28 -8.08
N PHE A 221 -2.21 17.43 -7.13
CA PHE A 221 -3.61 17.03 -7.27
C PHE A 221 -4.52 18.26 -7.25
N ARG A 222 -5.60 18.24 -8.03
CA ARG A 222 -6.58 19.33 -8.11
C ARG A 222 -7.93 18.94 -7.54
N THR A 223 -8.24 17.65 -7.56
CA THR A 223 -9.53 17.08 -7.12
C THR A 223 -9.33 15.85 -6.25
N TYR A 224 -10.33 15.50 -5.45
CA TYR A 224 -10.34 14.22 -4.75
C TYR A 224 -10.26 13.05 -5.74
N ARG A 225 -10.89 13.17 -6.90
CA ARG A 225 -10.82 12.16 -7.96
C ARG A 225 -9.40 11.89 -8.45
N ASP A 226 -8.56 12.92 -8.54
CA ASP A 226 -7.14 12.74 -8.87
C ASP A 226 -6.43 11.88 -7.83
N LEU A 227 -6.73 12.08 -6.53
CA LEU A 227 -6.22 11.25 -5.44
C LEU A 227 -6.76 9.82 -5.50
N GLN A 228 -8.05 9.63 -5.74
CA GLN A 228 -8.65 8.29 -5.91
C GLN A 228 -7.93 7.53 -7.03
N ASN A 229 -7.76 8.16 -8.19
CA ASN A 229 -7.03 7.60 -9.33
C ASN A 229 -5.56 7.32 -8.97
N HIS A 230 -4.90 8.26 -8.29
CA HIS A 230 -3.52 8.09 -7.86
C HIS A 230 -3.37 6.86 -6.95
N TRP A 231 -4.19 6.74 -5.92
CA TRP A 231 -4.16 5.62 -4.96
C TRP A 231 -4.53 4.28 -5.61
N ASN A 232 -5.48 4.27 -6.53
CA ASN A 232 -5.84 3.08 -7.29
C ASN A 232 -4.69 2.61 -8.20
N CYS A 233 -4.10 3.52 -8.96
CA CYS A 233 -2.96 3.22 -9.83
C CYS A 233 -1.68 2.86 -9.06
N LEU A 234 -1.51 3.37 -7.84
CA LEU A 234 -0.29 3.15 -7.05
C LEU A 234 -0.37 1.89 -6.19
N TYR A 235 -1.52 1.65 -5.56
CA TYR A 235 -1.69 0.61 -4.54
C TYR A 235 -2.86 -0.34 -4.81
N GLY A 236 -3.74 -0.02 -5.78
CA GLY A 236 -4.97 -0.76 -6.02
C GLY A 236 -6.11 -0.42 -5.05
N TYR A 237 -5.92 0.61 -4.23
CA TYR A 237 -6.91 0.99 -3.23
C TYR A 237 -8.13 1.59 -3.91
N THR A 238 -9.31 1.19 -3.43
CA THR A 238 -10.56 1.86 -3.76
C THR A 238 -10.85 2.82 -2.62
N LEU A 239 -10.56 4.11 -2.82
CA LEU A 239 -10.92 5.11 -1.82
C LEU A 239 -12.44 5.29 -1.77
N PRO A 240 -13.00 5.74 -0.63
CA PRO A 240 -14.43 5.98 -0.50
C PRO A 240 -14.95 6.97 -1.55
N ASP A 241 -16.20 6.80 -1.96
CA ASP A 241 -16.90 7.76 -2.82
C ASP A 241 -17.48 8.85 -1.92
N LEU A 242 -16.86 10.03 -1.96
CA LEU A 242 -17.20 11.19 -1.12
C LEU A 242 -17.35 12.40 -2.05
N ALA A 243 -18.28 13.28 -1.72
CA ALA A 243 -18.36 14.59 -2.38
C ALA A 243 -17.11 15.42 -2.01
N GLU A 244 -16.66 16.30 -2.91
CA GLU A 244 -15.42 17.09 -2.70
C GLU A 244 -15.47 17.89 -1.39
N GLU A 245 -16.65 18.36 -1.01
CA GLU A 245 -16.91 19.16 0.19
C GLU A 245 -16.86 18.33 1.49
N GLU A 246 -16.95 17.00 1.40
CA GLU A 246 -16.90 16.09 2.54
C GLU A 246 -15.48 15.59 2.84
N VAL A 247 -14.53 15.82 1.91
CA VAL A 247 -13.19 15.26 2.02
C VAL A 247 -12.32 16.11 2.93
N VAL A 248 -11.86 15.48 4.00
CA VAL A 248 -10.84 16.05 4.87
C VAL A 248 -9.46 15.55 4.43
N TYR A 249 -8.53 16.48 4.29
CA TYR A 249 -7.12 16.22 4.01
C TYR A 249 -6.26 16.49 5.23
N CYS A 250 -5.19 15.73 5.39
CA CYS A 250 -4.15 16.05 6.36
C CYS A 250 -2.79 16.11 5.68
N SER A 251 -2.02 17.14 6.03
CA SER A 251 -0.61 17.23 5.67
C SER A 251 0.23 16.54 6.74
N VAL A 252 1.02 15.57 6.32
CA VAL A 252 1.77 14.67 7.20
C VAL A 252 3.25 14.83 6.96
N TYR A 253 3.98 15.00 8.07
CA TYR A 253 5.42 15.07 8.11
C TYR A 253 6.03 13.72 8.49
N PHE A 254 7.11 13.34 7.79
CA PHE A 254 7.89 12.14 8.11
C PHE A 254 9.34 12.50 8.37
N ARG A 255 9.77 12.45 9.64
CA ARG A 255 11.13 12.81 10.08
C ARG A 255 12.27 12.18 9.25
N LEU A 256 12.11 10.94 8.82
CA LEU A 256 13.13 10.20 8.06
C LEU A 256 13.09 10.44 6.53
N VAL A 257 12.14 11.22 6.03
CA VAL A 257 12.00 11.52 4.58
C VAL A 257 12.51 12.91 4.23
N GLY A 258 12.67 13.79 5.23
CA GLY A 258 13.10 15.18 5.06
C GLY A 258 11.97 16.16 5.40
N GLU A 259 12.11 17.40 4.95
CA GLU A 259 11.20 18.51 5.27
C GLU A 259 9.89 18.51 4.49
N ARG A 260 9.76 17.65 3.48
CA ARG A 260 8.59 17.58 2.61
C ARG A 260 7.35 17.10 3.38
N LEU A 261 6.26 17.85 3.24
CA LEU A 261 4.92 17.45 3.68
C LEU A 261 4.23 16.64 2.58
N PHE A 262 3.44 15.66 3.01
CA PHE A 262 2.64 14.83 2.11
C PHE A 262 1.17 14.92 2.49
N THR A 263 0.31 15.21 1.51
CA THR A 263 -1.13 15.35 1.72
C THR A 263 -1.82 14.02 1.51
N TYR A 264 -2.63 13.62 2.48
CA TYR A 264 -3.42 12.39 2.43
C TYR A 264 -4.89 12.67 2.79
N PRO A 265 -5.86 12.00 2.14
CA PRO A 265 -7.23 12.04 2.61
C PRO A 265 -7.34 11.32 3.96
N LEU A 266 -8.24 11.77 4.82
CA LEU A 266 -8.44 11.24 6.18
C LEU A 266 -8.71 9.73 6.18
N SER A 267 -9.40 9.23 5.15
CA SER A 267 -9.69 7.81 4.94
C SER A 267 -8.43 6.93 4.82
N CYS A 268 -7.25 7.51 4.54
CA CYS A 268 -5.96 6.82 4.45
C CYS A 268 -5.11 6.91 5.73
N ILE A 269 -5.59 7.62 6.74
CA ILE A 269 -4.88 7.91 8.00
C ILE A 269 -5.42 7.01 9.09
N ARG A 270 -4.54 6.52 9.98
CA ARG A 270 -4.91 5.73 11.15
C ARG A 270 -4.19 6.24 12.38
N LEU A 271 -4.90 6.52 13.47
CA LEU A 271 -4.28 6.94 14.73
C LEU A 271 -3.56 5.81 15.46
N GLN A 272 -3.94 4.57 15.15
CA GLN A 272 -3.35 3.35 15.71
C GLN A 272 -2.83 2.45 14.59
N PRO A 273 -1.78 1.65 14.84
CA PRO A 273 -1.37 0.61 13.90
C PRO A 273 -2.47 -0.45 13.76
N VAL A 274 -2.34 -1.35 12.78
CA VAL A 274 -3.25 -2.50 12.65
C VAL A 274 -3.23 -3.32 13.94
N GLN A 275 -4.40 -3.49 14.57
CA GLN A 275 -4.53 -4.20 15.83
C GLN A 275 -4.98 -5.64 15.58
N ARG A 276 -4.19 -6.62 16.00
CA ARG A 276 -4.60 -8.02 15.95
C ARG A 276 -5.68 -8.26 17.01
N CYS A 277 -6.79 -8.86 16.60
CA CYS A 277 -7.81 -9.33 17.53
C CYS A 277 -7.43 -10.72 18.06
N PRO A 278 -7.73 -11.02 19.33
CA PRO A 278 -7.62 -12.39 19.82
C PRO A 278 -8.53 -13.31 19.01
N PRO A 279 -8.14 -14.59 18.82
CA PRO A 279 -9.02 -15.59 18.23
C PRO A 279 -10.35 -15.61 18.98
N VAL A 280 -11.45 -15.63 18.24
CA VAL A 280 -12.75 -15.93 18.84
C VAL A 280 -12.80 -17.44 18.93
N ASP A 281 -12.76 -17.98 20.14
CA ASP A 281 -13.16 -19.38 20.33
C ASP A 281 -14.59 -19.50 19.80
N LEU A 282 -14.80 -20.38 18.81
CA LEU A 282 -16.12 -20.70 18.25
C LEU A 282 -17.06 -21.39 19.26
N GLN A 283 -16.70 -21.39 20.54
CA GLN A 283 -17.56 -21.79 21.64
C GLN A 283 -17.76 -20.57 22.55
N GLY A 284 -18.94 -19.96 22.48
CA GLY A 284 -19.35 -18.88 23.37
C GLY A 284 -19.42 -19.32 24.84
N ARG A 285 -18.26 -19.43 25.50
CA ARG A 285 -18.16 -19.57 26.95
C ARG A 285 -17.15 -18.57 27.48
N TRP A 286 -17.67 -17.53 28.11
CA TRP A 286 -16.94 -16.76 29.10
C TRP A 286 -16.43 -17.73 30.16
N ALA A 287 -15.12 -18.00 30.20
CA ALA A 287 -14.52 -18.64 31.36
C ALA A 287 -14.15 -17.52 32.36
N PRO A 288 -14.73 -17.51 33.57
CA PRO A 288 -14.35 -16.55 34.59
C PRO A 288 -12.93 -16.86 35.08
N SER A 289 -12.20 -15.80 35.36
CA SER A 289 -10.87 -15.82 35.97
C SER A 289 -10.92 -16.51 37.34
N VAL A 290 -10.01 -17.45 37.57
CA VAL A 290 -9.47 -17.77 38.91
C VAL A 290 -7.96 -17.58 38.84
#